data_AF-A0A920KM41-F1
#
_entry.id   AF-A0A920KM41-F1
#
_cell.length_a   1.000
_cell.length_b   1.000
_cell.length_c   1.000
_cell.angle_alpha   90.00
_cell.angle_beta   90.00
_cell.angle_gamma   90.00
#
_symmetry.space_group_name_H-M   'P 1'
#
loop_
_entity.id
_entity.type
_entity.pdbx_description
1 polymer ?
#
loop_
_entity_poly.entity_id
_entity_poly.type
_entity_poly.pdbx_seq_one_letter_code
_entity_poly.pdbx_strand_id
1 'polypeptide(L)' 'MHPTLGLVWSNVIKIERPGGGDITRSQLRDKDGVDSLYFTMLNHNKKSITLNVKDDKGKKY' A
#
# COMPACT_ATOMS: atom_id res chain seq x y z
N MET A 1 -16.18 -2.50 19.59
CA MET A 1 -15.15 -2.86 18.58
C MET A 1 -14.42 -1.58 18.19
N HIS A 2 -13.09 -1.58 18.23
CA HIS A 2 -12.26 -0.41 17.91
C HIS A 2 -12.45 0.03 16.45
N PRO A 3 -12.82 1.28 16.15
CA PRO A 3 -12.76 1.79 14.79
C PRO A 3 -11.29 1.84 14.37
N THR A 4 -10.94 1.08 13.33
CA THR A 4 -9.62 1.16 12.70
C THR A 4 -9.47 2.55 12.09
N LEU A 5 -8.47 3.32 12.54
CA LEU A 5 -8.24 4.72 12.14
C LEU A 5 -8.22 4.95 10.61
N GLY A 6 -8.00 3.92 9.79
CA GLY A 6 -7.88 4.01 8.34
C GLY A 6 -9.19 4.05 7.54
N LEU A 7 -10.35 3.77 8.15
CA LEU A 7 -11.60 3.57 7.40
C LEU A 7 -12.48 4.83 7.31
N VAL A 8 -12.35 5.77 8.24
CA VAL A 8 -13.21 6.96 8.27
C VAL A 8 -12.33 8.20 8.55
N TRP A 9 -12.24 9.09 7.56
CA TRP A 9 -11.69 10.45 7.66
C TRP A 9 -10.16 10.65 7.76
N SER A 10 -9.33 9.60 7.64
CA SER A 10 -7.87 9.77 7.65
C SER A 10 -7.26 9.80 6.25
N ASN A 11 -6.40 10.79 6.00
CA ASN A 11 -5.55 10.82 4.81
C ASN A 11 -4.37 9.85 5.00
N VAL A 12 -4.58 8.57 4.70
CA VAL A 12 -3.55 7.53 4.87
C VAL A 12 -2.64 7.47 3.65
N ILE A 13 -1.34 7.65 3.87
CA ILE A 13 -0.30 7.44 2.87
C ILE A 13 0.39 6.11 3.14
N LYS A 14 0.33 5.20 2.17
CA LYS A 14 1.01 3.92 2.17
C LYS A 14 2.37 4.08 1.52
N ILE A 15 3.43 3.78 2.27
CA ILE A 15 4.79 3.74 1.76
C ILE A 15 5.12 2.32 1.30
N GLU A 16 5.51 2.17 0.05
CA GLU A 16 5.77 0.91 -0.61
C GLU A 16 7.22 0.77 -1.05
N ARG A 17 7.73 -0.47 -1.03
CA ARG A 17 9.11 -0.77 -1.40
C ARG A 17 9.30 -0.66 -2.91
N PRO A 18 10.44 -0.13 -3.39
CA PRO A 18 10.75 -0.16 -4.81
C PRO A 18 10.81 -1.59 -5.36
N GLY A 19 10.41 -1.76 -6.62
CA GLY A 19 10.50 -3.02 -7.38
C GLY A 19 9.36 -4.02 -7.17
N GLY A 20 8.69 -4.01 -6.01
CA GLY A 20 7.61 -4.98 -5.73
C GLY A 20 6.41 -4.45 -4.94
N GLY A 21 6.57 -3.32 -4.25
CA GLY A 21 5.52 -2.73 -3.44
C GLY A 21 5.04 -3.64 -2.31
N ASP A 22 3.74 -3.58 -2.01
CA ASP A 22 3.06 -4.51 -1.11
C ASP A 22 2.90 -5.89 -1.78
N ILE A 23 3.29 -6.95 -1.06
CA ILE A 23 3.23 -8.34 -1.55
C ILE A 23 1.81 -8.76 -1.95
N THR A 24 0.79 -8.17 -1.34
CA THR A 24 -0.61 -8.48 -1.65
C THR A 24 -0.99 -8.06 -3.07
N ARG A 25 -0.23 -7.18 -3.75
CA ARG A 25 -0.47 -6.78 -5.15
C ARG A 25 -0.52 -7.97 -6.11
N SER A 26 0.37 -8.96 -5.92
CA SER A 26 0.45 -10.15 -6.78
C SER A 26 -0.08 -11.43 -6.12
N GLN A 27 -0.34 -11.41 -4.82
CA GLN A 27 -0.80 -12.58 -4.10
C GLN A 27 -2.25 -12.94 -4.46
N LEU A 28 -2.49 -14.21 -4.81
CA LEU A 28 -3.81 -14.74 -5.19
C LEU A 28 -4.47 -13.92 -6.32
N ARG A 29 -3.64 -13.40 -7.23
CA ARG A 29 -4.10 -12.60 -8.36
C ARG A 29 -4.90 -13.47 -9.33
N ASP A 30 -6.08 -12.98 -9.67
CA ASP A 30 -7.04 -13.60 -10.58
C ASP A 30 -6.78 -13.24 -12.05
N LYS A 31 -6.19 -12.07 -12.31
CA LYS A 31 -5.86 -11.60 -13.66
C LYS A 31 -4.44 -11.03 -13.75
N ASP A 32 -3.69 -11.42 -14.78
CA ASP A 32 -2.33 -10.94 -14.97
C ASP A 32 -2.24 -9.44 -15.27
N GLY A 33 -1.18 -8.81 -14.75
CA GLY A 33 -0.89 -7.39 -14.97
C GLY A 33 -1.75 -6.42 -14.15
N VAL A 34 -2.67 -6.88 -13.31
CA VAL A 34 -3.49 -6.03 -12.42
C VAL A 34 -3.22 -6.33 -10.94
N ASP A 35 -3.61 -5.41 -10.05
CA ASP A 35 -3.56 -5.66 -8.62
C ASP A 35 -4.60 -6.73 -8.23
N SER A 36 -4.25 -7.61 -7.28
CA SER A 36 -5.16 -8.62 -6.76
C SER A 36 -6.36 -7.99 -6.02
N LEU A 37 -7.46 -8.73 -5.96
CA LEU A 37 -8.58 -8.40 -5.07
C LEU A 37 -8.15 -8.28 -3.61
N TYR A 38 -7.15 -9.05 -3.19
CA TYR A 38 -6.62 -8.99 -1.85
C TYR A 38 -6.02 -7.61 -1.53
N PHE A 39 -5.26 -7.05 -2.48
CA PHE A 39 -4.70 -5.71 -2.35
C PHE A 39 -5.79 -4.64 -2.31
N THR A 40 -6.77 -4.72 -3.21
CA THR A 40 -7.82 -3.67 -3.32
C THR A 40 -8.73 -3.65 -2.10
N MET A 41 -9.12 -4.81 -1.57
CA MET A 41 -9.97 -4.91 -0.37
C MET A 41 -9.32 -4.29 0.87
N LEU A 42 -8.00 -4.40 1.04
CA LEU A 42 -7.30 -3.91 2.24
C LEU A 42 -6.72 -2.50 2.13
N ASN A 43 -6.55 -2.01 0.90
CA ASN A 43 -5.89 -0.74 0.64
C ASN A 43 -6.79 0.31 -0.01
N HIS A 44 -8.10 0.04 -0.12
CA HIS A 44 -9.08 1.08 -0.43
C HIS A 44 -8.94 2.25 0.55
N ASN A 45 -9.14 3.48 0.06
CA ASN A 45 -8.95 4.75 0.77
C ASN A 45 -7.52 5.12 1.19
N LYS A 46 -6.48 4.49 0.61
CA LYS A 46 -5.08 4.86 0.84
C LYS A 46 -4.45 5.43 -0.42
N LYS A 47 -3.68 6.52 -0.29
CA LYS A 47 -2.76 6.96 -1.35
C LYS A 47 -1.46 6.16 -1.23
N SER A 48 -0.84 5.79 -2.34
CA SER A 48 0.41 5.02 -2.32
C SER A 48 1.57 5.83 -2.91
N ILE A 49 2.73 5.74 -2.26
CA ILE A 49 4.01 6.24 -2.76
C ILE A 49 5.05 5.13 -2.67
N THR A 50 5.96 5.10 -3.65
CA THR A 50 7.13 4.22 -3.60
C THR A 50 8.30 4.98 -3.00
N LEU A 51 8.90 4.45 -1.93
CA LEU A 51 10.03 5.08 -1.26
C LEU A 51 11.03 4.03 -0.79
N ASN A 52 12.30 4.25 -1.11
CA ASN A 52 13.38 3.50 -0.50
C ASN A 52 13.81 4.15 0.82
N VAL A 53 13.27 3.67 1.94
CA VAL A 53 13.61 4.18 3.29
C VAL A 53 15.04 3.88 3.74
N LYS A 54 15.78 3.04 2.99
CA LYS A 54 17.19 2.79 3.27
C LYS A 54 18.07 3.95 2.80
N ASP A 55 17.64 4.67 1.77
CA ASP A 55 18.36 5.82 1.24
C ASP A 55 18.20 7.03 2.16
N ASP A 56 19.24 7.83 2.31
CA ASP A 56 19.20 8.99 3.21
C ASP A 56 18.19 10.06 2.77
N LYS A 57 17.85 10.10 1.48
CA LYS A 57 16.73 10.91 0.98
C LYS A 57 15.38 10.36 1.42
N GLY A 58 15.22 9.04 1.45
CA GLY A 58 13.97 8.39 1.86
C GLY A 58 13.70 8.51 3.36
N LYS A 59 14.73 8.62 4.19
CA LYS A 59 14.56 8.88 5.64
C LYS A 59 14.05 10.29 5.97
N LYS A 60 14.13 11.23 5.02
CA LYS A 60 13.75 12.65 5.19
C LYS A 60 12.40 13.00 4.55
N TYR A 61 11.67 11.99 4.04
CA TYR A 61 10.41 12.16 3.33
C TYR A 61 9.26 12.54 4.27
#